data_AF-W5PWY2-F1
#
_entry.id   AF-W5PWY2-F1
#
_cell.length_a   1.000
_cell.length_b   1.000
_cell.length_c   1.000
_cell.angle_alpha   90.00
_cell.angle_beta   90.00
_cell.angle_gamma   90.00
#
_symmetry.space_group_name_H-M   'P 1'
#
loop_
_entity.id
_entity.type
_entity.pdbx_description
1 polymer ?
#
loop_
_entity_poly.entity_id
_entity_poly.type
_entity_poly.pdbx_seq_one_letter_code
_entity_poly.pdbx_strand_id
1 'polypeptide(L)'
;GGGPAAAVEELISGVRRATDFAEQFRSYSESEKQWKARMDQLLSLSMVWANHLFLGCSYNKDLLDKVMEMADGIEVEDLPQFTTRGEFMKK
;
A
#
# COMPACT_ATOMS: atom_id res chain seq x y z
N GLY A 1 -37.32 -42.87 -10.95
CA GLY A 1 -36.02 -43.55 -11.01
C GLY A 1 -34.96 -42.59 -10.53
N GLY A 2 -34.60 -42.66 -9.24
CA GLY A 2 -33.47 -41.93 -8.68
C GLY A 2 -32.24 -42.83 -8.75
N GLY A 3 -31.51 -42.75 -9.85
CA GLY A 3 -30.26 -43.49 -10.03
C GLY A 3 -29.06 -42.67 -9.53
N PRO A 4 -27.89 -43.31 -9.31
CA PRO A 4 -26.65 -42.63 -8.93
C PRO A 4 -26.28 -41.47 -9.89
N ALA A 5 -26.64 -41.56 -11.17
CA ALA A 5 -26.43 -40.50 -12.14
C ALA A 5 -27.17 -39.20 -11.80
N ALA A 6 -28.41 -39.27 -11.28
CA ALA A 6 -29.19 -38.07 -10.93
C ALA A 6 -28.57 -37.33 -9.74
N ALA A 7 -28.03 -38.06 -8.76
CA ALA A 7 -27.35 -37.48 -7.61
C ALA A 7 -26.03 -36.80 -8.00
N VAL A 8 -25.31 -37.35 -8.99
CA VAL A 8 -24.08 -36.74 -9.52
C VAL A 8 -24.40 -35.42 -10.23
N GLU A 9 -25.46 -35.37 -11.05
CA GLU A 9 -25.89 -34.14 -11.72
C GLU A 9 -26.31 -33.04 -10.72
N GLU A 10 -27.03 -33.42 -9.66
CA GLU A 10 -27.40 -32.49 -8.58
C GLU A 10 -26.16 -31.91 -7.88
N LEU A 11 -25.16 -32.75 -7.59
CA LEU A 11 -23.89 -32.32 -7.00
C LEU A 11 -23.14 -31.36 -7.93
N ILE A 12 -23.04 -31.68 -9.23
CA ILE A 12 -22.37 -30.83 -10.23
C ILE A 12 -23.08 -29.48 -10.33
N SER A 13 -24.42 -29.48 -10.34
CA SER A 13 -25.20 -28.24 -10.36
C SER A 13 -24.97 -27.41 -9.09
N GLY A 14 -24.85 -28.05 -7.93
CA GLY A 14 -24.52 -27.40 -6.66
C GLY A 14 -23.13 -26.77 -6.67
N VAL A 15 -22.13 -27.51 -7.17
CA VAL A 15 -20.74 -27.02 -7.28
C VAL A 15 -20.65 -25.83 -8.23
N ARG A 16 -21.33 -25.85 -9.38
CA ARG A 16 -21.39 -24.69 -10.30
C ARG A 16 -21.94 -23.45 -9.60
N ARG A 17 -23.06 -23.57 -8.90
CA ARG A 17 -23.66 -22.45 -8.14
C ARG A 17 -22.72 -21.88 -7.09
N ALA A 18 -21.97 -22.74 -6.39
CA ALA A 18 -20.98 -22.32 -5.41
C ALA A 18 -19.81 -21.58 -6.06
N THR A 19 -19.32 -22.06 -7.21
CA THR A 19 -18.26 -21.39 -7.98
C THR A 19 -18.72 -20.02 -8.49
N ASP A 20 -19.91 -19.93 -9.08
CA ASP A 20 -20.46 -18.66 -9.59
C ASP A 20 -20.63 -17.62 -8.47
N PHE A 21 -21.02 -18.07 -7.27
CA PHE A 21 -21.06 -17.22 -6.08
C PHE A 21 -19.67 -16.74 -5.68
N ALA A 22 -18.67 -17.62 -5.66
CA ALA A 22 -17.29 -17.26 -5.31
C ALA A 22 -16.67 -16.27 -6.32
N GLU A 23 -16.95 -16.42 -7.63
CA GLU A 23 -16.50 -15.48 -8.67
C GLU A 23 -17.02 -14.06 -8.43
N GLN A 24 -18.22 -13.90 -7.88
CA GLN A 24 -18.79 -12.60 -7.53
C GLN A 24 -17.93 -11.83 -6.52
N PHE A 25 -17.25 -12.52 -5.60
CA PHE A 25 -16.38 -11.91 -4.58
C PHE A 25 -14.94 -11.69 -5.06
N ARG A 26 -14.54 -12.29 -6.18
CA ARG A 26 -13.18 -12.13 -6.74
C ARG A 26 -12.86 -10.66 -7.01
N SER A 27 -13.80 -9.92 -7.59
CA SER A 27 -13.63 -8.49 -7.90
C SER A 27 -13.42 -7.63 -6.64
N TYR A 28 -14.13 -7.96 -5.54
CA TYR A 28 -13.91 -7.30 -4.24
C TYR A 28 -12.49 -7.55 -3.72
N SER A 29 -11.97 -8.78 -3.87
CA SER A 29 -10.59 -9.13 -3.49
C SER A 29 -9.53 -8.43 -4.35
N GLU A 30 -9.78 -8.25 -5.65
CA GLU A 30 -8.89 -7.49 -6.53
C GLU A 30 -8.79 -6.02 -6.08
N SER A 31 -9.93 -5.41 -5.73
CA SER A 31 -9.95 -4.05 -5.16
C SER A 31 -9.23 -3.96 -3.81
N GLU A 32 -9.38 -4.96 -2.93
CA GLU A 32 -8.63 -4.99 -1.66
C GLU A 32 -7.12 -5.08 -1.85
N LYS A 33 -6.66 -5.91 -2.79
CA LYS A 33 -5.22 -6.01 -3.11
C LYS A 33 -4.66 -4.69 -3.63
N GLN A 34 -5.41 -4.02 -4.51
CA GLN A 34 -5.05 -2.71 -5.03
C GLN A 34 -5.05 -1.64 -3.92
N TRP A 35 -6.07 -1.65 -3.06
CA TRP A 35 -6.15 -0.76 -1.90
C TRP A 35 -4.95 -0.96 -0.96
N LYS A 36 -4.63 -2.22 -0.64
CA LYS A 36 -3.48 -2.56 0.20
C LYS A 36 -2.18 -2.06 -0.41
N ALA A 37 -1.96 -2.30 -1.70
CA ALA A 37 -0.74 -1.84 -2.38
C ALA A 37 -0.61 -0.31 -2.37
N ARG A 38 -1.71 0.43 -2.58
CA ARG A 38 -1.73 1.89 -2.48
C ARG A 38 -1.44 2.38 -1.06
N MET A 39 -1.97 1.70 -0.06
CA MET A 39 -1.74 2.03 1.35
C MET A 39 -0.28 1.78 1.75
N ASP A 40 0.29 0.64 1.37
CA ASP A 40 1.70 0.34 1.61
C ASP A 40 2.60 1.39 0.94
N GLN A 41 2.25 1.81 -0.28
CA GLN A 41 2.96 2.88 -0.99
C GLN A 41 2.87 4.21 -0.24
N LEU A 42 1.68 4.63 0.21
CA LEU A 42 1.51 5.85 0.98
C LEU A 42 2.35 5.82 2.26
N LEU A 43 2.27 4.72 3.03
CA LEU A 43 3.04 4.54 4.25
C LEU A 43 4.56 4.64 3.98
N SER A 44 5.03 4.04 2.89
CA SER A 44 6.44 4.11 2.51
C SER A 44 6.90 5.54 2.21
N LEU A 45 6.07 6.34 1.53
CA LEU A 45 6.38 7.73 1.19
C LEU A 45 6.34 8.63 2.43
N SER A 46 5.37 8.43 3.32
CA SER A 46 5.31 9.13 4.62
C SER A 46 6.53 8.81 5.48
N MET A 47 7.03 7.58 5.44
CA MET A 47 8.23 7.20 6.19
C MET A 47 9.49 7.85 5.59
N VAL A 48 9.61 7.94 4.27
CA VAL A 48 10.70 8.68 3.62
C VAL A 48 10.69 10.15 4.01
N TRP A 49 9.51 10.77 4.01
CA TRP A 49 9.33 12.16 4.46
C TRP A 49 9.83 12.36 5.89
N ALA A 50 9.35 11.51 6.81
CA ALA A 50 9.75 11.57 8.22
C ALA A 50 11.25 11.29 8.41
N ASN A 51 11.81 10.31 7.70
CA ASN A 51 13.24 10.01 7.78
C ASN A 51 14.09 11.17 7.27
N HIS A 52 13.64 11.85 6.21
CA HIS A 52 14.34 13.02 5.70
C HIS A 52 14.30 14.18 6.72
N LEU A 53 13.11 14.49 7.25
CA LEU A 53 12.89 15.63 8.14
C LEU A 53 13.40 15.43 9.57
N PHE A 54 13.26 14.23 10.14
CA PHE A 54 13.57 13.96 11.54
C PHE A 54 14.84 13.15 11.76
N LEU A 55 15.37 12.50 10.73
CA LEU A 55 16.61 11.72 10.82
C LEU A 55 17.71 12.24 9.87
N GLY A 56 17.43 13.28 9.08
CA GLY A 56 18.39 13.87 8.15
C GLY A 56 18.84 12.90 7.05
N CYS A 57 18.04 11.88 6.73
CA CYS A 57 18.37 10.90 5.69
C CYS A 57 18.23 11.53 4.30
N SER A 58 19.20 11.25 3.42
CA SER A 58 19.17 11.70 2.02
C SER A 58 18.70 10.61 1.09
N TYR A 59 17.87 11.01 0.13
CA TYR A 59 17.36 10.16 -0.94
C TYR A 59 17.65 10.83 -2.29
N ASN A 60 17.33 10.15 -3.39
CA ASN A 60 17.47 10.77 -4.71
C ASN A 60 16.53 11.98 -4.86
N LYS A 61 16.90 12.92 -5.73
CA LYS A 61 16.19 14.18 -5.87
C LYS A 61 14.73 14.01 -6.33
N ASP A 62 14.47 13.12 -7.28
CA ASP A 62 13.13 12.91 -7.82
C ASP A 62 12.15 12.38 -6.75
N LEU A 63 12.63 11.49 -5.88
CA LEU A 63 11.84 10.96 -4.77
C LEU A 63 11.57 12.03 -3.71
N LEU A 64 12.59 12.84 -3.37
CA LEU A 64 12.42 13.93 -2.41
C LEU A 64 11.45 14.99 -2.94
N ASP A 65 11.60 15.42 -4.19
CA ASP A 65 10.74 16.44 -4.80
C ASP A 65 9.27 15.99 -4.74
N LYS A 66 9.00 14.73 -5.10
CA LYS A 66 7.65 14.12 -5.00
C LYS A 66 7.14 14.07 -3.56
N VAL A 67 7.98 13.63 -2.62
CA VAL A 67 7.58 13.48 -1.20
C VAL A 67 7.30 14.85 -0.57
N MET A 68 8.06 15.89 -0.94
CA MET A 68 7.82 17.25 -0.47
C MET A 68 6.57 17.87 -1.11
N GLU A 69 6.30 17.61 -2.39
CA GLU A 69 5.02 17.98 -3.04
C GLU A 69 3.82 17.33 -2.34
N MET A 70 3.93 16.05 -1.97
CA MET A 70 2.86 15.34 -1.23
C MET A 70 2.63 15.90 0.18
N ALA A 71 3.63 16.57 0.75
CA ALA A 71 3.57 17.14 2.09
C ALA A 71 3.22 18.65 2.09
N ASP A 72 2.88 19.22 0.93
CA ASP A 72 2.49 20.62 0.82
C ASP A 72 1.31 20.93 1.76
N GLY A 73 1.46 21.99 2.55
CA GLY A 73 0.48 22.39 3.59
C GLY A 73 0.59 21.65 4.93
N ILE A 74 1.55 20.73 5.11
CA ILE A 74 1.84 20.11 6.41
C ILE A 74 2.91 20.94 7.14
N GLU A 75 2.51 21.67 8.18
CA GLU A 75 3.42 22.41 9.07
C GLU A 75 3.89 21.54 10.23
N VAL A 76 5.19 21.59 10.54
CA VAL A 76 5.82 20.89 11.68
C VAL A 76 6.54 21.92 12.53
N GLU A 77 6.07 22.14 13.76
CA GLU A 77 6.59 23.19 14.66
C GLU A 77 7.99 22.87 15.22
N ASP A 78 8.28 21.62 15.59
CA ASP A 78 9.52 21.20 16.26
C ASP A 78 10.45 20.36 15.36
N LEU A 79 10.95 20.97 14.29
CA LEU A 79 11.87 20.32 13.36
C LEU A 79 13.32 20.28 13.89
N PRO A 80 13.98 19.11 13.96
CA PRO A 80 15.37 19.04 14.38
C PRO A 80 16.30 19.74 13.37
N GLN A 81 17.28 20.49 13.89
CA GLN A 81 18.30 21.14 13.07
C GLN A 81 19.47 20.19 12.82
N PHE A 82 19.68 19.78 11.57
CA PHE A 82 20.84 18.98 11.18
C PHE A 82 21.98 19.87 10.70
N THR A 83 23.10 19.80 11.40
CA THR A 83 24.35 20.45 11.02
C THR A 83 25.25 19.46 10.30
N THR A 84 25.74 19.85 9.12
CA THR A 84 26.61 18.99 8.31
C THR A 84 28.00 18.89 8.94
N ARG A 85 28.67 17.73 8.84
CA ARG A 85 30.06 17.55 9.35
C ARG A 85 31.04 18.63 8.87
N GLY A 86 30.86 19.14 7.64
CA GLY A 86 31.69 20.22 7.08
C GLY A 86 31.48 21.59 7.73
N GLU A 87 30.32 21.86 8.35
CA GLU A 87 30.10 23.06 9.16
C GLU A 87 30.76 22.95 10.54
N PHE A 88 30.73 21.77 11.15
CA PHE A 88 31.41 21.53 12.42
C PHE A 88 32.94 21.64 12.32
N MET A 89 33.53 21.24 11.19
CA MET A 89 34.99 21.28 11.00
C MET A 89 35.55 22.69 10.70
N LYS A 90 34.69 23.71 10.53
CA LYS A 90 35.10 25.10 10.26
C LYS A 90 35.09 26.00 11.49
N LYS A 91 34.79 25.47 12.68
CA LYS A 91 34.71 26.22 13.94
C LYS A 91 35.87 25.90 14.86
#